data_AF-A0A8T9B4Z2-F1
#
_entry.id   AF-A0A8T9B4Z2-F1
#
_cell.length_a   1.000
_cell.length_b   1.000
_cell.length_c   1.000
_cell.angle_alpha   90.00
_cell.angle_beta   90.00
_cell.angle_gamma   90.00
#
_symmetry.space_group_name_H-M   'P 1'
#
loop_
_entity.id
_entity.type
_entity.pdbx_description
1 polymer ?
#
loop_
_entity_poly.entity_id
_entity_poly.type
_entity_poly.pdbx_seq_one_letter_code
_entity_poly.pdbx_strand_id
1 'polypeptide(L)'
;MGEAPHLSASERTSLIIAGRAALDEINLNAVPIMAGIGAASTRKSIQLAKDAAAAGADFAIAIPPGYYAGPLIADNMAALRTYFLDIAEASPIPV
;
A
#
# COMPACT_ATOMS: atom_id res chain seq x y z
N MET A 1 0.43 3.41 -14.07
CA MET A 1 0.18 4.36 -12.95
C MET A 1 -1.29 4.29 -12.62
N GLY A 2 -1.69 4.33 -11.34
CA GLY A 2 -3.07 4.01 -10.90
C GLY A 2 -3.79 5.12 -10.12
N GLU A 3 -3.34 6.37 -10.23
CA GLU A 3 -4.04 7.57 -9.72
C GLU A 3 -4.53 7.51 -8.26
N ALA A 4 -3.80 6.78 -7.42
CA ALA A 4 -4.18 6.49 -6.05
C ALA A 4 -4.64 7.70 -5.21
N PRO A 5 -4.06 8.92 -5.33
CA PRO A 5 -4.52 10.10 -4.61
C PRO A 5 -5.96 10.56 -4.94
N HIS A 6 -6.50 10.19 -6.11
CA HIS A 6 -7.85 10.57 -6.55
C HIS A 6 -8.92 9.53 -6.19
N LEU A 7 -8.52 8.41 -5.59
CA LEU A 7 -9.41 7.30 -5.27
C LEU A 7 -9.77 7.30 -3.78
N SER A 8 -11.04 7.04 -3.50
CA SER A 8 -11.51 6.64 -2.18
C SER A 8 -10.89 5.30 -1.74
N ALA A 9 -10.99 4.99 -0.45
CA ALA A 9 -10.50 3.72 0.07
C ALA A 9 -11.23 2.52 -0.56
N SER A 10 -12.55 2.61 -0.73
CA SER A 10 -13.35 1.55 -1.34
C SER A 10 -13.03 1.36 -2.82
N GLU A 11 -12.79 2.42 -3.58
CA GLU A 11 -12.38 2.30 -4.99
C GLU A 11 -11.03 1.59 -5.12
N ARG A 12 -10.08 1.87 -4.22
CA ARG A 12 -8.79 1.14 -4.20
C ARG A 12 -8.99 -0.35 -3.94
N THR A 13 -9.83 -0.73 -2.98
CA THR A 13 -10.18 -2.14 -2.71
C THR A 13 -10.84 -2.79 -3.94
N SER A 14 -11.81 -2.11 -4.55
CA SER A 14 -12.51 -2.62 -5.74
C SER A 14 -11.55 -2.88 -6.91
N LEU A 15 -10.54 -2.03 -7.11
CA LEU A 15 -9.54 -2.24 -8.16
C LEU A 15 -8.69 -3.48 -7.93
N ILE A 16 -8.32 -3.79 -6.68
CA ILE A 16 -7.55 -5.00 -6.35
C ILE A 16 -8.39 -6.24 -6.64
N ILE A 17 -9.64 -6.26 -6.18
CA ILE A 17 -10.58 -7.37 -6.39
C ILE A 17 -10.82 -7.59 -7.89
N ALA A 18 -11.09 -6.52 -8.63
CA ALA A 18 -11.30 -6.59 -10.08
C ALA A 18 -10.03 -7.08 -10.81
N GLY A 19 -8.85 -6.63 -10.39
CA GLY A 19 -7.57 -7.09 -10.94
C GLY A 19 -7.34 -8.59 -10.72
N ARG A 20 -7.63 -9.09 -9.51
CA ARG A 20 -7.52 -10.52 -9.19
C ARG A 20 -8.47 -11.35 -10.04
N ALA A 21 -9.74 -10.95 -10.12
CA ALA A 21 -10.74 -11.63 -10.93
C ALA A 21 -10.34 -11.68 -12.43
N ALA A 22 -9.89 -10.55 -12.98
CA ALA A 22 -9.47 -10.48 -14.38
C ALA A 22 -8.27 -11.39 -14.70
N LEU A 23 -7.32 -11.53 -13.77
CA LEU A 23 -6.20 -12.47 -13.92
C LEU A 23 -6.67 -13.93 -13.82
N ASP A 24 -7.57 -14.21 -12.90
CA ASP A 24 -8.10 -15.57 -12.69
C ASP A 24 -8.91 -16.06 -13.89
N GLU A 25 -9.70 -15.20 -14.52
CA GLU A 25 -10.50 -15.50 -15.74
C GLU A 25 -9.63 -16.01 -16.91
N ILE A 26 -8.37 -15.60 -16.97
CA ILE A 26 -7.40 -16.02 -17.99
C ILE A 26 -6.34 -17.01 -17.47
N ASN A 27 -6.61 -17.66 -16.33
CA ASN A 27 -5.74 -18.66 -15.69
C ASN A 27 -4.35 -18.14 -15.30
N LEU A 28 -4.23 -16.85 -14.95
CA LEU A 28 -3.01 -16.24 -14.43
C LEU A 28 -3.02 -16.16 -12.89
N ASN A 29 -3.41 -17.24 -12.22
CA ASN A 29 -3.54 -17.30 -10.76
C ASN A 29 -2.21 -17.06 -10.02
N ALA A 30 -1.08 -17.39 -10.66
CA ALA A 30 0.25 -17.22 -10.09
C ALA A 30 0.84 -15.80 -10.27
N VAL A 31 0.19 -14.93 -11.04
CA VAL A 31 0.64 -13.54 -11.21
C VAL A 31 0.30 -12.76 -9.94
N PRO A 32 1.30 -12.21 -9.22
CA PRO A 32 1.06 -11.51 -7.97
C PRO A 32 0.50 -10.10 -8.21
N ILE A 33 -0.32 -9.63 -7.27
CA ILE A 33 -0.81 -8.27 -7.21
C ILE A 33 -0.06 -7.50 -6.12
N MET A 34 0.60 -6.42 -6.54
CA MET A 34 1.24 -5.46 -5.63
C MET A 34 0.37 -4.21 -5.51
N ALA A 35 -0.10 -3.91 -4.30
CA ALA A 35 -1.02 -2.81 -4.03
C ALA A 35 -0.31 -1.60 -3.42
N GLY A 36 -0.58 -0.40 -3.95
CA GLY A 36 -0.05 0.86 -3.43
C GLY A 36 -0.75 1.32 -2.15
N ILE A 37 -0.02 1.37 -1.04
CA ILE A 37 -0.56 1.67 0.31
C ILE A 37 -0.02 2.97 0.93
N GLY A 38 0.80 3.72 0.17
CA GLY A 38 1.28 5.05 0.58
C GLY A 38 0.12 6.01 0.87
N ALA A 39 0.22 6.72 1.99
CA ALA A 39 -0.76 7.70 2.46
C ALA A 39 -0.07 8.81 3.26
N ALA A 40 -0.82 9.88 3.57
CA ALA A 40 -0.33 11.03 4.31
C ALA A 40 0.10 10.75 5.77
N SER A 41 -0.21 9.56 6.32
CA SER A 41 0.17 9.17 7.68
C SER A 41 0.46 7.68 7.79
N THR A 42 1.36 7.28 8.70
CA THR A 42 1.69 5.88 8.99
C THR A 42 0.44 5.06 9.30
N ARG A 43 -0.42 5.56 10.20
CA ARG A 43 -1.70 4.91 10.55
C ARG A 43 -2.58 4.62 9.33
N LYS A 44 -2.70 5.58 8.40
CA LYS A 44 -3.52 5.37 7.20
C LYS A 44 -2.85 4.38 6.24
N SER A 45 -1.52 4.41 6.11
CA SER A 45 -0.78 3.41 5.32
C SER A 45 -0.95 2.00 5.88
N ILE A 46 -0.89 1.82 7.21
CA ILE A 46 -1.17 0.54 7.86
C ILE A 46 -2.60 0.07 7.56
N GLN A 47 -3.59 0.95 7.65
CA GLN A 47 -4.97 0.58 7.32
C GLN A 47 -5.09 0.14 5.86
N LEU A 48 -4.46 0.86 4.92
CA LEU A 48 -4.49 0.49 3.50
C LEU A 48 -3.76 -0.84 3.23
N ALA A 49 -2.70 -1.16 3.96
CA ALA A 49 -2.05 -2.48 3.87
C ALA A 49 -2.98 -3.61 4.31
N LYS A 50 -3.74 -3.41 5.39
CA LYS A 50 -4.76 -4.36 5.84
C LYS A 50 -5.90 -4.50 4.84
N ASP A 51 -6.39 -3.38 4.32
CA ASP A 51 -7.46 -3.36 3.31
C ASP A 51 -7.01 -4.07 2.02
N ALA A 52 -5.76 -3.85 1.59
CA ALA A 52 -5.18 -4.50 0.42
C ALA A 52 -5.02 -6.01 0.61
N ALA A 53 -4.51 -6.45 1.76
CA ALA A 53 -4.42 -7.87 2.10
C ALA A 53 -5.80 -8.54 2.09
N ALA A 54 -6.79 -7.90 2.72
CA ALA A 54 -8.18 -8.40 2.73
C ALA A 54 -8.81 -8.46 1.34
N ALA A 55 -8.36 -7.60 0.42
CA ALA A 55 -8.80 -7.58 -0.98
C ALA A 55 -8.11 -8.62 -1.88
N GLY A 56 -7.11 -9.34 -1.36
CA GLY A 56 -6.37 -10.37 -2.10
C GLY A 56 -5.10 -9.87 -2.80
N ALA A 57 -4.51 -8.76 -2.36
CA ALA A 57 -3.17 -8.38 -2.78
C ALA A 57 -2.11 -9.30 -2.14
N ASP A 58 -1.06 -9.63 -2.89
CA ASP A 58 0.04 -10.49 -2.44
C ASP A 58 1.17 -9.68 -1.80
N PHE A 59 1.36 -8.44 -2.27
CA PHE A 59 2.40 -7.52 -1.80
C PHE A 59 1.84 -6.11 -1.61
N ALA A 60 2.44 -5.37 -0.69
CA ALA A 60 2.22 -3.95 -0.53
C ALA A 60 3.41 -3.16 -1.09
N ILE A 61 3.15 -1.97 -1.63
CA ILE A 61 4.19 -0.99 -1.97
C ILE A 61 3.86 0.37 -1.34
N ALA A 62 4.81 0.92 -0.60
CA ALA A 62 4.65 2.17 0.14
C ALA A 62 5.51 3.29 -0.45
N ILE A 63 4.88 4.39 -0.85
CA ILE A 63 5.57 5.66 -1.12
C ILE A 63 5.38 6.55 0.10
N PRO A 64 6.46 7.05 0.73
CA PRO A 64 6.36 7.88 1.91
C PRO A 64 5.72 9.24 1.60
N PRO A 65 5.03 9.85 2.58
CA PRO A 65 4.36 11.13 2.37
C PRO A 65 5.36 12.27 2.13
N GLY A 66 5.16 13.04 1.07
CA GLY A 66 6.06 14.15 0.70
C GLY A 66 5.71 15.51 1.33
N TYR A 67 4.53 15.68 1.92
CA TYR A 67 4.04 17.01 2.34
C TYR A 67 4.92 17.66 3.41
N TYR A 68 5.45 16.87 4.35
CA TYR A 68 6.38 17.32 5.39
C TYR A 68 7.80 16.77 5.17
N ALA A 69 8.33 16.94 3.94
CA ALA A 69 9.62 16.36 3.56
C ALA A 69 10.78 16.75 4.48
N GLY A 70 10.85 18.01 4.91
CA GLY A 70 11.94 18.52 5.77
C GLY A 70 12.08 17.73 7.08
N PRO A 71 11.04 17.67 7.94
CA PRO A 71 11.06 16.82 9.13
C PRO A 71 11.26 15.33 8.85
N LEU A 72 10.77 14.81 7.70
CA LEU A 72 10.88 13.39 7.36
C LEU A 72 12.32 12.94 7.08
N ILE A 73 13.13 13.82 6.48
CA ILE A 73 14.54 13.55 6.16
C ILE A 73 15.53 14.07 7.21
N ALA A 74 15.04 14.77 8.24
CA ALA A 74 15.84 15.21 9.38
C ALA A 74 16.36 14.01 10.20
N ASP A 75 17.30 14.28 11.11
CA ASP A 75 17.83 13.30 12.06
C ASP A 75 18.24 11.97 11.41
N ASN A 76 18.96 12.06 10.29
CA ASN A 76 19.37 10.90 9.49
C ASN A 76 18.19 10.00 9.08
N MET A 77 17.08 10.62 8.66
CA MET A 77 15.88 9.94 8.15
C MET A 77 15.23 9.01 9.19
N ALA A 78 15.40 9.30 10.49
CA ALA A 78 14.86 8.46 11.56
C ALA A 78 13.33 8.27 11.46
N ALA A 79 12.59 9.35 11.19
CA ALA A 79 11.14 9.29 11.00
C ALA A 79 10.74 8.42 9.79
N LEU A 80 11.49 8.51 8.69
CA LEU A 80 11.24 7.67 7.52
C LEU A 80 11.52 6.19 7.79
N ARG A 81 12.58 5.89 8.56
CA ARG A 81 12.89 4.51 8.97
C ARG A 81 11.77 3.93 9.81
N THR A 82 11.30 4.68 10.82
CA THR A 82 10.16 4.27 11.66
C THR A 82 8.90 4.08 10.82
N TYR A 83 8.60 4.97 9.87
CA TYR A 83 7.46 4.83 8.96
C TYR A 83 7.43 3.46 8.25
N PHE A 84 8.55 3.02 7.67
CA PHE A 84 8.60 1.72 6.99
C PHE A 84 8.57 0.55 7.97
N LEU A 85 9.26 0.64 9.12
CA LEU A 85 9.25 -0.43 10.13
C LEU A 85 7.85 -0.65 10.71
N ASP A 86 7.15 0.41 11.08
CA ASP A 86 5.78 0.33 11.64
C ASP A 86 4.80 -0.30 10.63
N ILE A 87 4.95 0.04 9.34
CA ILE A 87 4.13 -0.56 8.28
C ILE A 87 4.46 -2.03 8.10
N ALA A 88 5.75 -2.38 8.03
CA ALA A 88 6.18 -3.76 7.84
C ALA A 88 5.75 -4.67 9.01
N GLU A 89 5.83 -4.16 10.25
CA GLU A 89 5.41 -4.91 11.45
C GLU A 89 3.88 -5.13 11.50
N ALA A 90 3.08 -4.16 11.04
CA ALA A 90 1.63 -4.22 11.11
C ALA A 90 0.95 -4.81 9.87
N SER A 91 1.68 -5.00 8.76
CA SER A 91 1.12 -5.46 7.49
C SER A 91 0.90 -6.98 7.48
N PRO A 92 -0.28 -7.46 7.07
CA PRO A 92 -0.51 -8.91 6.90
C PRO A 92 0.21 -9.52 5.68
N ILE A 93 0.73 -8.69 4.78
CA ILE A 93 1.42 -9.07 3.53
C ILE A 93 2.80 -8.40 3.45
N PRO A 94 3.77 -8.97 2.73
CA PRO A 94 5.09 -8.36 2.57
C PRO A 94 5.01 -6.94 1.99
N VAL A 95 5.86 -6.05 2.51
CA VAL A 95 5.97 -4.62 2.17
C VAL A 95 7.34 -4.34 1.56
#